data_AF-A0A3D2KDN6-F1
#
_entry.id   AF-A0A3D2KDN6-F1
#
_cell.length_a   1.000
_cell.length_b   1.000
_cell.length_c   1.000
_cell.angle_alpha   90.00
_cell.angle_beta   90.00
_cell.angle_gamma   90.00
#
_symmetry.space_group_name_H-M   'P 1'
#
loop_
_entity.id
_entity.type
_entity.pdbx_description
1 polymer ?
#
loop_
_entity_poly.entity_id
_entity_poly.type
_entity_poly.pdbx_seq_one_letter_code
_entity_poly.pdbx_strand_id
1 'polypeptide(L)'
;VSKKSIIEHLTATFGEKVECNNRANRTPNGKLLMSDNHFAYAPDGKRVCFTYVYEDEGNVTILLRTTEAHAAAIHAAHNATGLKSAFPKNKEKDWYSVVVDNTFTEQGVYAELDKAVKNIVKE
;
A
#
# COMPACT_ATOMS: atom_id res chain seq x y z
N VAL A 1 10.33 -2.68 8.09
CA VAL A 1 9.58 -1.93 7.07
C VAL A 1 9.30 -0.49 7.49
N SER A 2 9.52 0.44 6.57
CA SER A 2 9.27 1.89 6.63
C SER A 2 8.81 2.39 5.25
N LYS A 3 8.28 3.61 5.15
CA LYS A 3 7.98 4.26 3.87
C LYS A 3 9.18 4.26 2.95
N LYS A 4 10.36 4.62 3.47
CA LYS A 4 11.61 4.63 2.70
C LYS A 4 11.88 3.26 2.09
N SER A 5 11.84 2.20 2.90
CA SER A 5 12.12 0.84 2.43
C SER A 5 11.07 0.34 1.41
N ILE A 6 9.81 0.77 1.55
CA ILE A 6 8.73 0.46 0.59
C ILE A 6 9.00 1.13 -0.76
N ILE A 7 9.39 2.42 -0.77
CA ILE A 7 9.73 3.16 -1.99
C ILE A 7 10.92 2.50 -2.69
N GLU A 8 11.97 2.15 -1.94
CA GLU A 8 13.15 1.46 -2.46
C GLU A 8 12.79 0.12 -3.10
N HIS A 9 11.99 -0.70 -2.41
CA HIS A 9 11.52 -1.99 -2.93
C HIS A 9 10.67 -1.85 -4.21
N LEU A 10 9.66 -0.98 -4.18
CA LEU A 10 8.76 -0.78 -5.32
C LEU A 10 9.50 -0.26 -6.55
N THR A 11 10.39 0.71 -6.35
CA THR A 11 11.19 1.30 -7.43
C THR A 11 12.15 0.26 -8.02
N ALA A 12 12.80 -0.55 -7.19
CA ALA A 12 13.70 -1.61 -7.65
C ALA A 12 12.94 -2.73 -8.40
N THR A 13 11.72 -3.04 -7.97
CA THR A 13 10.94 -4.17 -8.52
C THR A 13 10.20 -3.83 -9.81
N PHE A 14 9.62 -2.63 -9.88
CA PHE A 14 8.71 -2.26 -10.98
C PHE A 14 9.23 -1.11 -11.86
N GLY A 15 10.25 -0.37 -11.43
CA GLY A 15 10.83 0.73 -12.19
C GLY A 15 9.77 1.74 -12.65
N GLU A 16 9.73 2.02 -13.95
CA GLU A 16 8.81 2.98 -14.57
C GLU A 16 7.33 2.59 -14.51
N LYS A 17 7.01 1.34 -14.12
CA LYS A 17 5.62 0.89 -13.96
C LYS A 17 4.96 1.41 -12.67
N VAL A 18 5.72 2.03 -11.79
CA VAL A 18 5.24 2.64 -10.55
C VAL A 18 5.72 4.08 -10.39
N GLU A 19 4.92 4.87 -9.70
CA GLU A 19 5.27 6.21 -9.26
C GLU A 19 5.18 6.24 -7.73
N CYS A 20 6.32 6.37 -7.06
CA CYS A 20 6.39 6.40 -5.61
C CYS A 20 6.55 7.84 -5.10
N ASN A 21 5.56 8.33 -4.35
CA ASN A 21 5.75 9.53 -3.55
C ASN A 21 6.71 9.29 -2.38
N ASN A 22 7.40 10.34 -1.96
CA ASN A 22 8.27 10.35 -0.78
C ASN A 22 7.92 11.58 0.07
N ARG A 23 6.74 11.59 0.69
CA ARG A 23 6.27 12.74 1.47
C ARG A 23 6.75 12.59 2.92
N ALA A 24 6.97 13.73 3.56
CA ALA A 24 7.20 13.76 5.00
C ALA A 24 6.04 13.07 5.74
N ASN A 25 6.35 12.39 6.84
CA ASN A 25 5.36 11.62 7.61
C ASN A 25 4.27 12.50 8.23
N ARG A 26 4.55 13.78 8.45
CA ARG A 26 3.64 14.70 9.12
C ARG A 26 3.52 16.01 8.35
N THR A 27 2.40 16.69 8.54
CA THR A 27 2.21 18.06 8.06
C THR A 27 3.29 19.00 8.61
N PRO A 28 3.54 20.17 7.99
CA PRO A 28 4.58 21.10 8.44
C PRO A 28 4.46 21.54 9.92
N ASN A 29 3.24 21.51 10.47
CA ASN A 29 2.96 21.81 11.88
C ASN A 29 3.10 20.59 12.81
N GLY A 30 3.53 19.42 12.30
CA GLY A 30 3.74 18.17 13.03
C GLY A 30 2.48 17.42 13.47
N LYS A 31 1.29 18.02 13.33
CA LYS A 31 0.07 17.50 13.98
C LYS A 31 -0.57 16.32 13.26
N LEU A 32 -0.65 16.36 11.93
CA LEU A 32 -1.38 15.37 11.16
C LEU A 32 -0.45 14.43 10.43
N LEU A 33 -0.74 13.14 10.52
CA LEU A 33 -0.03 12.11 9.79
C LEU A 33 -0.39 12.20 8.30
N MET A 34 0.63 12.11 7.45
CA MET A 34 0.54 12.20 6.01
C MET A 34 0.93 10.88 5.38
N SER A 35 0.11 10.42 4.44
CA SER A 35 0.40 9.23 3.66
C SER A 35 1.37 9.52 2.52
N ASP A 36 2.17 8.50 2.22
CA ASP A 36 2.80 8.35 0.92
C ASP A 36 1.87 7.55 0.03
N ASN A 37 1.38 8.19 -1.02
CA ASN A 37 0.50 7.54 -1.98
C ASN A 37 1.38 7.01 -3.12
N HIS A 38 1.29 5.73 -3.44
CA HIS A 38 2.02 5.19 -4.59
C HIS A 38 1.05 4.75 -5.67
N PHE A 39 1.50 4.88 -6.92
CA PHE A 39 0.70 4.65 -8.10
C PHE A 39 1.35 3.58 -8.96
N ALA A 40 0.53 2.83 -9.67
CA ALA A 40 0.94 1.92 -10.72
C ALA A 40 0.27 2.36 -12.04
N TYR A 41 0.94 2.12 -13.15
CA TYR A 41 0.39 2.41 -14.48
C TYR A 41 -0.21 1.14 -15.08
N ALA A 42 -1.52 1.17 -15.34
CA ALA A 42 -2.20 0.11 -16.07
C ALA A 42 -1.74 0.08 -17.54
N PRO A 43 -1.96 -1.03 -18.29
CA PRO A 43 -1.50 -1.16 -19.67
C PRO A 43 -2.05 -0.10 -20.63
N ASP A 44 -3.24 0.44 -20.33
CA ASP A 44 -3.85 1.55 -21.07
C ASP A 44 -3.22 2.92 -20.74
N GLY A 45 -2.17 2.95 -19.93
CA GLY A 45 -1.51 4.15 -19.44
C GLY A 45 -2.22 4.82 -18.27
N LYS A 46 -3.35 4.28 -17.78
CA LYS A 46 -4.08 4.86 -16.67
C LYS A 46 -3.27 4.76 -15.38
N ARG A 47 -3.05 5.90 -14.74
CA ARG A 47 -2.43 6.00 -13.42
C ARG A 47 -3.42 5.60 -12.32
N VAL A 48 -3.06 4.59 -11.54
CA VAL A 48 -3.92 4.01 -10.49
C VAL A 48 -3.21 4.09 -9.15
N CYS A 49 -3.78 4.83 -8.19
CA CYS A 49 -3.31 4.79 -6.80
C CYS A 49 -3.60 3.39 -6.25
N PHE A 50 -2.57 2.71 -5.74
CA PHE A 50 -2.73 1.36 -5.20
C PHE A 50 -2.42 1.25 -3.72
N THR A 51 -1.75 2.24 -3.13
CA THR A 51 -1.44 2.20 -1.71
C THR A 51 -1.33 3.59 -1.11
N TYR A 52 -1.81 3.73 0.13
CA TYR A 52 -1.48 4.83 1.04
C TYR A 52 -0.66 4.25 2.19
N VAL A 53 0.58 4.71 2.33
CA VAL A 53 1.48 4.26 3.40
C VAL A 53 1.57 5.35 4.45
N TYR A 54 1.22 5.02 5.68
CA TYR A 54 1.38 5.86 6.86
C TYR A 54 2.49 5.29 7.72
N GLU A 55 3.33 6.15 8.29
CA GLU A 55 4.40 5.73 9.21
C GLU A 55 4.45 6.69 10.39
N ASP A 56 4.27 6.16 11.60
CA ASP A 56 4.34 6.93 12.84
C ASP A 56 5.10 6.17 13.93
N GLU A 57 6.15 6.79 14.47
CA GLU A 57 6.98 6.21 15.54
C GLU A 57 7.45 4.76 15.24
N GLY A 58 7.74 4.46 13.97
CA GLY A 58 8.16 3.14 13.51
C GLY A 58 7.02 2.16 13.19
N ASN A 59 5.76 2.52 13.47
CA ASN A 59 4.59 1.74 13.10
C ASN A 59 4.13 2.10 11.69
N VAL A 60 3.89 1.08 10.85
CA VAL A 60 3.44 1.28 9.47
C VAL A 60 2.01 0.79 9.31
N THR A 61 1.16 1.65 8.75
CA THR A 61 -0.21 1.29 8.35
C THR A 61 -0.36 1.56 6.86
N ILE A 62 -0.91 0.59 6.15
CA ILE A 62 -1.09 0.62 4.71
C ILE A 62 -2.58 0.55 4.42
N LEU A 63 -3.09 1.44 3.57
CA LEU A 63 -4.36 1.22 2.89
C LEU A 63 -4.04 0.69 1.50
N LEU A 64 -4.40 -0.56 1.25
CA LEU A 64 -4.06 -1.27 0.04
C LEU A 64 -5.28 -1.37 -0.87
N ARG A 65 -5.14 -0.89 -2.10
CA ARG A 65 -6.11 -1.14 -3.16
C ARG A 65 -5.83 -2.52 -3.74
N THR A 66 -6.77 -3.44 -3.61
CA THR A 66 -6.56 -4.78 -4.14
C THR A 66 -7.84 -5.58 -4.33
N THR A 67 -7.74 -6.80 -4.82
CA THR A 67 -8.89 -7.68 -5.03
C THR A 67 -9.40 -8.23 -3.70
N GLU A 68 -10.70 -8.52 -3.61
CA GLU A 68 -11.30 -9.13 -2.41
C GLU A 68 -10.63 -10.47 -2.05
N ALA A 69 -10.33 -11.31 -3.03
CA ALA A 69 -9.63 -12.58 -2.81
C ALA A 69 -8.23 -12.39 -2.21
N HIS A 70 -7.51 -11.34 -2.63
CA HIS A 70 -6.20 -11.03 -2.08
C HIS A 70 -6.31 -10.50 -0.65
N ALA A 71 -7.25 -9.59 -0.38
CA ALA A 71 -7.49 -9.10 0.96
C ALA A 71 -7.92 -10.21 1.95
N ALA A 72 -8.78 -11.14 1.50
CA ALA A 72 -9.18 -12.30 2.29
C ALA A 72 -7.99 -13.20 2.63
N ALA A 73 -7.04 -13.38 1.71
CA ALA A 73 -5.81 -14.12 1.97
C ALA A 73 -4.92 -13.43 3.01
N ILE A 74 -4.78 -12.10 2.94
CA ILE A 74 -4.08 -11.30 3.95
C ILE A 74 -4.74 -11.49 5.31
N HIS A 75 -6.07 -11.36 5.40
CA HIS A 75 -6.80 -11.52 6.66
C HIS A 75 -6.66 -12.93 7.25
N ALA A 76 -6.70 -13.97 6.41
CA ALA A 76 -6.53 -15.34 6.86
C ALA A 76 -5.13 -15.60 7.44
N ALA A 77 -4.09 -14.98 6.88
CA ALA A 77 -2.72 -15.05 7.40
C ALA A 77 -2.48 -14.12 8.60
N HIS A 78 -3.20 -13.00 8.65
CA HIS A 78 -3.02 -11.91 9.61
C HIS A 78 -4.40 -11.43 10.10
N ASN A 79 -4.96 -12.12 11.10
CA ASN A 79 -6.35 -11.97 11.55
C ASN A 79 -6.74 -10.55 12.02
N ALA A 80 -5.78 -9.70 12.37
CA ALA A 80 -6.03 -8.32 12.78
C ALA A 80 -6.18 -7.35 11.59
N THR A 81 -5.97 -7.81 10.36
CA THR A 81 -5.87 -6.91 9.21
C THR A 81 -6.40 -7.50 7.90
N GLY A 82 -6.27 -6.80 6.77
CA GLY A 82 -6.92 -7.18 5.50
C GLY A 82 -8.42 -6.87 5.47
N LEU A 83 -8.88 -5.99 6.36
CA LEU A 83 -10.29 -5.62 6.50
C LEU A 83 -10.67 -4.52 5.53
N LYS A 84 -11.91 -4.54 5.04
CA LYS A 84 -12.42 -3.53 4.09
C LYS A 84 -12.38 -2.14 4.70
N SER A 85 -11.79 -1.20 3.97
CA SER A 85 -11.69 0.20 4.36
C SER A 85 -12.83 1.02 3.75
N ALA A 86 -13.40 1.94 4.54
CA ALA A 86 -14.31 2.97 4.06
C ALA A 86 -13.59 4.16 3.39
N PHE A 87 -12.25 4.19 3.48
CA PHE A 87 -11.38 5.23 2.93
C PHE A 87 -10.32 4.65 1.98
N PRO A 88 -9.96 5.36 0.89
CA PRO A 88 -10.63 6.56 0.38
C PRO A 88 -12.07 6.27 -0.04
N LYS A 89 -12.92 7.30 0.00
CA LYS A 89 -14.28 7.19 -0.52
C LYS A 89 -14.22 6.95 -2.02
N ASN A 90 -14.36 5.70 -2.45
CA ASN A 90 -14.48 5.35 -3.86
C ASN A 90 -15.70 4.46 -4.13
N LYS A 91 -16.18 4.48 -5.37
CA LYS A 91 -17.37 3.73 -5.77
C LYS A 91 -17.12 2.21 -5.80
N GLU A 92 -15.90 1.82 -6.16
CA GLU A 92 -15.48 0.44 -6.36
C GLU A 92 -15.25 -0.31 -5.03
N LYS A 93 -15.06 0.40 -3.91
CA LYS A 93 -14.86 -0.15 -2.57
C LYS A 93 -13.80 -1.26 -2.53
N ASP A 94 -12.68 -1.05 -3.20
CA ASP A 94 -11.58 -1.99 -3.38
C ASP A 94 -10.36 -1.65 -2.49
N TRP A 95 -10.59 -0.95 -1.38
CA TRP A 95 -9.55 -0.58 -0.41
C TRP A 95 -9.66 -1.40 0.87
N TYR A 96 -8.51 -1.81 1.38
CA TYR A 96 -8.39 -2.65 2.56
C TYR A 96 -7.31 -2.10 3.49
N SER A 97 -7.55 -2.14 4.80
CA SER A 97 -6.58 -1.75 5.82
C SER A 97 -5.62 -2.90 6.07
N VAL A 98 -4.32 -2.60 6.02
CA VAL A 98 -3.19 -3.49 6.31
C VAL A 98 -2.33 -2.83 7.39
N VAL A 99 -2.53 -3.23 8.65
CA VAL A 99 -1.76 -2.77 9.81
C VAL A 99 -0.57 -3.70 9.92
N VAL A 100 0.65 -3.17 9.75
CA VAL A 100 1.86 -3.97 9.82
C VAL A 100 2.24 -4.13 11.29
N ASP A 101 2.06 -5.34 11.80
CA ASP A 101 2.42 -5.75 13.16
C ASP A 101 3.53 -6.82 13.15
N ASN A 102 3.72 -7.49 14.28
CA ASN A 102 4.72 -8.54 14.45
C ASN A 102 4.40 -9.86 13.72
N THR A 103 3.22 -9.99 13.11
CA THR A 103 2.87 -11.16 12.30
C THR A 103 3.42 -11.07 10.88
N PHE A 104 3.83 -9.87 10.44
CA PHE A 104 4.47 -9.65 9.14
C PHE A 104 5.99 -9.78 9.22
N THR A 105 6.57 -10.46 8.24
CA THR A 105 7.97 -10.23 7.86
C THR A 105 8.04 -9.05 6.90
N GLU A 106 9.20 -8.42 6.79
CA GLU A 106 9.39 -7.32 5.83
C GLU A 106 9.12 -7.78 4.38
N GLN A 107 9.65 -8.94 4.00
CA GLN A 107 9.41 -9.56 2.70
C GLN A 107 7.93 -9.93 2.50
N GLY A 108 7.22 -10.29 3.57
CA GLY A 108 5.76 -10.49 3.54
C GLY A 108 5.03 -9.22 3.14
N VAL A 109 5.35 -8.07 3.76
CA VAL A 109 4.74 -6.78 3.38
C VAL A 109 5.01 -6.45 1.91
N TYR A 110 6.24 -6.66 1.46
CA TYR A 110 6.62 -6.44 0.05
C TYR A 110 5.85 -7.36 -0.91
N ALA A 111 5.66 -8.62 -0.56
CA ALA A 111 4.91 -9.56 -1.39
C ALA A 111 3.44 -9.14 -1.58
N GLU A 112 2.78 -8.65 -0.52
CA GLU A 112 1.41 -8.15 -0.62
C GLU A 112 1.33 -6.87 -1.46
N LEU A 113 2.30 -5.95 -1.31
CA LEU A 113 2.39 -4.76 -2.17
C LEU A 113 2.62 -5.13 -3.64
N ASP A 114 3.55 -6.04 -3.92
CA ASP A 114 3.85 -6.52 -5.26
C ASP A 114 2.63 -7.14 -5.93
N LYS A 115 1.87 -7.93 -5.18
CA LYS A 115 0.65 -8.57 -5.69
C LYS A 115 -0.43 -7.53 -6.00
N ALA A 116 -0.54 -6.46 -5.21
CA ALA A 116 -1.43 -5.35 -5.53
C ALA A 116 -1.02 -4.60 -6.80
N VAL A 117 0.28 -4.27 -6.96
CA VAL A 117 0.80 -3.66 -8.20
C VAL A 117 0.56 -4.57 -9.39
N LYS A 118 0.91 -5.85 -9.27
CA LYS A 118 0.71 -6.88 -10.30
C LYS A 118 -0.74 -7.01 -10.71
N ASN A 119 -1.72 -6.74 -9.86
CA ASN A 119 -3.14 -6.77 -10.27
C ASN A 119 -3.55 -5.58 -11.15
N ILE A 120 -2.76 -4.51 -11.16
CA ILE A 120 -3.01 -3.28 -11.94
C ILE A 120 -2.21 -3.30 -13.25
N VAL A 121 -0.93 -3.66 -13.18
CA VAL A 121 -0.01 -3.57 -14.32
C VAL A 121 -0.16 -4.74 -15.32
N LYS A 122 -1.10 -5.68 -15.12
CA LYS A 122 -1.22 -6.85 -16.01
C LYS A 122 -1.59 -6.42 -17.42
N GLU A 123 -0.73 -6.80 -18.35
CA GLU A 123 -1.07 -7.10 -19.76
C GLU A 123 -2.13 -8.21 -19.85
#